data_AF-A0A2H1FC96-F1
#
_entry.id   AF-A0A2H1FC96-F1
#
_cell.length_a   1.000
_cell.length_b   1.000
_cell.length_c   1.000
_cell.angle_alpha   90.00
_cell.angle_beta   90.00
_cell.angle_gamma   90.00
#
_symmetry.space_group_name_H-M   'P 1'
#
loop_
_entity.id
_entity.type
_entity.pdbx_description
1 polymer ?
#
loop_
_entity_poly.entity_id
_entity_poly.type
_entity_poly.pdbx_seq_one_letter_code
_entity_poly.pdbx_strand_id
1 'polypeptide(L)' 'MTVNKKEAMDKSIQLCQERINQVDAKLKDQSLSNLQRTMYESEKTIATEELAKIQAAK' A
#
# COMPACT_ATOMS: atom_id res chain seq x y z
N MET A 1 -8.95 -5.56 -25.52
CA MET A 1 -9.31 -6.33 -24.30
C MET A 1 -10.11 -5.41 -23.39
N THR A 2 -11.39 -5.66 -23.19
CA THR A 2 -12.22 -4.88 -22.26
C THR A 2 -11.86 -5.33 -20.85
N VAL A 3 -11.07 -4.52 -20.13
CA VAL A 3 -10.71 -4.84 -18.75
C VAL A 3 -11.98 -4.80 -17.92
N ASN A 4 -12.33 -5.92 -17.28
CA ASN A 4 -13.46 -5.96 -16.36
C ASN A 4 -13.14 -5.02 -15.19
N LYS A 5 -14.01 -4.04 -14.92
CA LYS A 5 -13.84 -3.05 -13.85
C LYS A 5 -13.55 -3.72 -12.50
N LYS A 6 -14.18 -4.88 -12.23
CA LYS A 6 -13.95 -5.67 -11.02
C LYS A 6 -12.53 -6.23 -10.95
N GLU A 7 -12.04 -6.81 -12.04
CA GLU A 7 -10.67 -7.36 -12.10
C GLU A 7 -9.61 -6.26 -11.99
N ALA A 8 -9.87 -5.08 -12.54
CA ALA A 8 -8.98 -3.92 -12.37
C ALA A 8 -8.92 -3.46 -10.91
N MET A 9 -10.08 -3.37 -10.24
CA MET A 9 -10.15 -3.01 -8.82
C MET A 9 -9.47 -4.05 -7.92
N ASP A 10 -9.69 -5.34 -8.16
CA ASP A 10 -9.06 -6.41 -7.40
C ASP A 10 -7.53 -6.39 -7.56
N LYS A 11 -7.01 -6.12 -8.77
CA LYS A 11 -5.58 -5.92 -9.00
C LYS A 11 -5.03 -4.70 -8.26
N SER A 12 -5.75 -3.58 -8.28
CA SER A 12 -5.32 -2.38 -7.54
C SER A 12 -5.29 -2.61 -6.03
N ILE A 13 -6.29 -3.30 -5.48
CA ILE A 13 -6.31 -3.72 -4.06
C ILE A 13 -5.07 -4.56 -3.74
N GLN A 14 -4.78 -5.55 -4.59
CA GLN A 14 -3.64 -6.43 -4.38
C GLN A 14 -2.30 -5.67 -4.41
N LEU A 15 -2.13 -4.72 -5.35
CA LEU A 15 -0.94 -3.87 -5.41
C LEU A 15 -0.78 -3.00 -4.15
N CYS A 16 -1.85 -2.39 -3.65
CA CYS A 16 -1.80 -1.61 -2.41
C CYS A 16 -1.42 -2.50 -1.21
N GLN A 17 -1.99 -3.70 -1.11
CA GLN A 17 -1.67 -4.65 -0.04
C GLN A 17 -0.21 -5.11 -0.10
N GLU A 18 0.30 -5.45 -1.28
CA GLU A 18 1.71 -5.80 -1.47
C GLU A 18 2.62 -4.64 -1.06
N ARG A 19 2.26 -3.40 -1.40
CA ARG A 19 3.05 -2.23 -1.02
C ARG A 19 3.09 -2.02 0.49
N ILE A 20 1.94 -2.11 1.16
CA ILE A 20 1.85 -2.03 2.63
C ILE A 20 2.73 -3.10 3.27
N ASN A 21 2.66 -4.34 2.80
CA ASN A 21 3.46 -5.44 3.33
C ASN A 21 4.97 -5.21 3.16
N GLN A 22 5.40 -4.69 2.00
CA GLN A 22 6.80 -4.34 1.76
C GLN A 22 7.29 -3.23 2.69
N VAL A 23 6.48 -2.20 2.88
CA VAL A 23 6.80 -1.08 3.79
C VAL A 23 6.86 -1.57 5.23
N ASP A 24 5.94 -2.43 5.66
CA ASP A 24 5.96 -3.04 6.99
C ASP A 24 7.19 -3.93 7.21
N ALA A 25 7.64 -4.66 6.19
CA ALA A 25 8.88 -5.41 6.26
C ALA A 25 10.10 -4.49 6.44
N LYS A 26 10.13 -3.36 5.74
CA LYS A 26 11.20 -2.35 5.89
C LYS A 26 11.18 -1.69 7.26
N LEU A 27 10.00 -1.35 7.80
CA LEU A 27 9.86 -0.70 9.11
C LEU A 27 10.34 -1.57 10.29
N LYS A 28 10.38 -2.90 10.10
CA LYS A 28 10.93 -3.86 11.05
C LYS A 28 12.47 -3.90 11.06
N ASP A 29 13.12 -3.30 10.06
CA ASP A 29 14.57 -3.20 10.01
C ASP A 29 15.07 -2.26 11.13
N GLN A 30 15.96 -2.78 11.97
CA GLN A 30 16.52 -2.08 13.12
C GLN A 30 17.56 -1.02 12.71
N SER A 31 18.05 -1.05 11.46
CA SER A 31 19.07 -0.14 10.95
C SER A 31 18.52 1.17 10.37
N LEU A 32 17.19 1.34 10.33
CA LEU A 32 16.58 2.56 9.82
C LEU A 32 16.88 3.77 10.70
N SER A 33 17.34 4.85 10.06
CA SER A 33 17.35 6.17 10.68
C SER A 33 15.92 6.67 10.95
N ASN A 34 15.79 7.64 11.86
CA ASN A 34 14.50 8.27 12.16
C ASN A 34 13.84 8.85 10.90
N LEU A 35 14.61 9.49 10.01
CA LEU A 35 14.08 10.03 8.76
C LEU A 35 13.55 8.93 7.84
N GLN A 36 14.27 7.82 7.70
CA GLN A 36 13.82 6.69 6.89
C GLN A 36 12.56 6.03 7.49
N ARG A 37 12.50 5.90 8.82
CA ARG A 37 11.32 5.40 9.53
C ARG A 37 10.10 6.28 9.25
N THR A 38 10.22 7.60 9.41
CA THR A 38 9.13 8.55 9.14
C THR A 38 8.69 8.52 7.67
N MET A 39 9.63 8.40 6.72
CA MET A 39 9.27 8.26 5.30
C MET A 39 8.45 6.99 5.05
N TYR A 40 8.88 5.85 5.57
CA TYR A 40 8.15 4.59 5.40
C TYR A 40 6.80 4.59 6.12
N GLU A 41 6.69 5.19 7.31
CA GLU A 41 5.40 5.38 7.99
C GLU A 41 4.43 6.26 7.18
N SER A 42 4.94 7.33 6.58
CA SER A 42 4.15 8.19 5.69
C SER A 42 3.69 7.43 4.45
N GLU A 43 4.58 6.65 3.86
CA GLU A 43 4.28 5.80 2.70
C GLU A 43 3.22 4.75 3.03
N LYS A 44 3.32 4.11 4.20
CA LYS A 44 2.32 3.15 4.70
C LYS A 44 0.95 3.82 4.84
N THR A 45 0.92 5.03 5.40
CA THR A 45 -0.32 5.80 5.57
C THR A 45 -0.99 6.05 4.23
N ILE A 46 -0.25 6.57 3.24
CA ILE A 46 -0.76 6.84 1.89
C ILE A 46 -1.32 5.56 1.25
N ALA A 47 -0.55 4.47 1.26
CA ALA A 47 -1.00 3.21 0.66
C ALA A 47 -2.24 2.62 1.35
N THR A 48 -2.36 2.81 2.67
CA THR A 48 -3.54 2.38 3.44
C THR A 48 -4.78 3.22 3.11
N GLU A 49 -4.62 4.54 2.96
CA GLU A 49 -5.71 5.42 2.53
C GLU A 49 -6.18 5.13 1.11
N GLU A 50 -5.26 4.87 0.18
CA GLU A 50 -5.58 4.46 -1.19
C GLU A 50 -6.35 3.13 -1.20
N LEU A 51 -5.89 2.14 -0.43
CA LEU A 51 -6.59 0.86 -0.28
C LEU A 51 -8.02 1.06 0.24
N ALA A 52 -8.21 1.88 1.27
CA ALA A 52 -9.52 2.18 1.83
C ALA A 52 -10.45 2.84 0.80
N LYS A 53 -9.94 3.79 0.00
CA LYS A 53 -10.71 4.44 -1.08
C LYS A 53 -11.15 3.44 -2.16
N ILE A 54 -10.26 2.53 -2.57
CA ILE A 54 -10.58 1.52 -3.58
C ILE A 54 -11.61 0.53 -3.03
N GLN A 55 -11.48 0.10 -1.77
CA GLN A 55 -12.43 -0.79 -1.12
C GLN A 55 -13.81 -0.16 -0.93
N ALA A 56 -13.87 1.13 -0.60
CA ALA A 56 -15.14 1.87 -0.51
C ALA A 56 -15.82 2.07 -1.87
N ALA A 57 -15.06 2.01 -2.97
CA ALA A 57 -15.57 2.16 -4.34
C ALA A 57 -15.96 0.83 -5.02
N LYS A 58 -15.66 -0.31 -4.39
CA LYS A 58 -15.97 -1.67 -4.87
C LYS A 58 -17.43 -2.04 -4.60
#